data_AF-A0A1N6N1U1-F1
#
_entry.id   AF-A0A1N6N1U1-F1
#
_cell.length_a   1.000
_cell.length_b   1.000
_cell.length_c   1.000
_cell.angle_alpha   90.00
_cell.angle_beta   90.00
_cell.angle_gamma   90.00
#
_symmetry.space_group_name_H-M   'P 1'
#
loop_
_entity.id
_entity.type
_entity.pdbx_description
1 polymer ?
#
loop_
_entity_poly.entity_id
_entity_poly.type
_entity_poly.pdbx_seq_one_letter_code
_entity_poly.pdbx_strand_id
1 'polypeptide(L)' 'MIVEKYYPFKFSVEESIPEPLARELIAIKQVLVSIIATDYEKKQVIINGLSQSDCPIIKNIVDNIKLIDEDQHQ' A
#
# COMPACT_ATOMS: atom_id res chain seq x y z
N MET A 1 0.10 -24.06 10.02
CA MET A 1 1.00 -23.08 10.67
C MET A 1 0.80 -21.77 9.93
N ILE A 2 0.23 -20.75 10.57
CA ILE A 2 0.08 -19.43 9.96
C ILE A 2 1.48 -18.81 9.95
N VAL A 3 2.05 -18.59 8.78
CA VAL A 3 3.31 -17.86 8.64
C VAL A 3 2.98 -16.39 8.66
N GLU A 4 3.37 -15.68 9.72
CA GLU A 4 3.22 -14.23 9.80
C GLU A 4 4.20 -13.58 8.82
N LYS A 5 3.68 -12.90 7.79
CA LYS A 5 4.48 -12.12 6.84
C LYS A 5 4.42 -10.63 7.22
N TYR A 6 5.59 -10.02 7.37
CA TYR A 6 5.74 -8.60 7.68
C TYR A 6 6.27 -7.85 6.47
N TYR A 7 5.49 -6.88 5.97
CA TYR A 7 5.89 -6.03 4.85
C TYR A 7 6.30 -4.64 5.35
N PRO A 8 7.49 -4.13 4.99
CA PRO A 8 7.97 -2.83 5.44
C PRO A 8 7.38 -1.69 4.59
N PHE A 9 6.06 -1.51 4.65
CA PHE A 9 5.39 -0.45 3.89
C PHE A 9 5.93 0.93 4.26
N LYS A 10 6.12 1.78 3.26
CA LYS A 10 6.57 3.17 3.41
C LYS A 10 5.52 4.10 2.85
N PHE A 11 5.01 4.99 3.69
CA PHE A 11 4.00 5.97 3.29
C PHE A 11 4.52 7.38 3.51
N SER A 12 4.27 8.25 2.53
CA SER A 12 4.53 9.67 2.63
C SER A 12 3.26 10.45 3.00
N VAL A 13 3.45 11.54 3.73
CA VAL A 13 2.45 12.52 4.13
C VAL A 13 3.09 13.90 4.00
N GLU A 14 2.32 14.92 3.64
CA GLU A 14 2.82 16.29 3.57
C GLU A 14 3.20 16.80 4.97
N GLU A 15 4.31 17.55 5.06
CA GLU A 15 4.81 18.10 6.34
C GLU A 15 3.84 19.11 6.99
N SER A 16 2.94 19.68 6.20
CA SER A 16 1.89 20.59 6.66
C SER A 16 0.84 19.91 7.55
N ILE A 17 0.75 18.58 7.51
CA ILE A 17 -0.25 17.81 8.23
C ILE A 17 0.22 17.58 9.68
N PRO A 18 -0.61 17.93 10.69
CA PRO A 18 -0.27 17.68 12.08
C PRO A 18 0.04 16.20 12.36
N GLU A 19 1.06 15.96 13.17
CA GLU A 19 1.57 14.61 13.42
C GLU A 19 0.51 13.59 13.89
N PRO A 20 -0.45 13.92 14.79
CA PRO A 20 -1.50 12.98 15.17
C PRO A 20 -2.36 12.54 13.97
N LEU A 21 -2.74 13.50 13.11
CA LEU A 21 -3.53 13.23 11.91
C LEU A 21 -2.72 12.44 10.88
N ALA A 22 -1.42 12.75 10.72
CA ALA A 22 -0.54 11.99 9.85
C ALA A 22 -0.50 10.51 10.25
N ARG A 23 -0.39 10.20 11.55
CA ARG A 23 -0.39 8.83 12.08
C ARG A 23 -1.69 8.08 11.77
N GLU A 24 -2.86 8.73 11.94
CA GLU A 24 -4.16 8.15 11.57
C GLU A 24 -4.26 7.85 10.08
N LEU A 25 -3.80 8.78 9.23
CA LEU A 25 -3.77 8.57 7.77
C LEU A 25 -2.86 7.39 7.38
N ILE A 26 -1.72 7.22 8.05
CA ILE A 26 -0.85 6.06 7.82
C ILE A 26 -1.54 4.76 8.22
N ALA A 27 -2.21 4.72 9.37
CA ALA A 27 -2.94 3.52 9.81
C ALA A 27 -4.03 3.12 8.81
N ILE A 28 -4.80 4.08 8.29
CA ILE A 28 -5.81 3.83 7.26
C ILE A 28 -5.19 3.28 5.98
N LYS A 29 -4.08 3.88 5.51
CA LYS A 29 -3.35 3.39 4.32
C LYS A 29 -2.85 1.96 4.50
N GLN A 30 -2.34 1.60 5.67
CA GLN A 30 -1.91 0.23 5.99
C GLN A 30 -3.07 -0.78 5.93
N VAL A 31 -4.23 -0.44 6.50
CA VAL A 31 -5.42 -1.30 6.45
C VAL A 31 -5.89 -1.50 5.00
N LEU A 32 -5.95 -0.43 4.21
CA LEU A 32 -6.36 -0.51 2.81
C LEU A 32 -5.43 -1.41 1.97
N VAL A 33 -4.12 -1.23 2.10
CA VAL A 33 -3.14 -2.08 1.41
C VAL A 33 -3.29 -3.54 1.84
N SER A 34 -3.52 -3.79 3.13
CA SER A 34 -3.72 -5.15 3.65
C SER A 34 -4.98 -5.81 3.12
N ILE A 35 -6.08 -5.06 2.94
CA ILE A 35 -7.32 -5.57 2.34
C ILE A 35 -7.09 -5.89 0.86
N ILE A 36 -6.47 -4.98 0.10
CA ILE A 36 -6.18 -5.17 -1.32
C ILE A 36 -5.26 -6.38 -1.53
N ALA A 37 -4.33 -6.63 -0.61
CA ALA A 37 -3.41 -7.76 -0.65
C ALA A 37 -4.09 -9.14 -0.66
N THR A 38 -5.32 -9.24 -0.17
CA THR A 38 -6.03 -10.52 -0.01
C THR A 38 -6.62 -11.10 -1.31
N ASP A 39 -6.76 -10.30 -2.37
CA ASP A 39 -7.38 -10.71 -3.64
C ASP A 39 -6.47 -10.36 -4.83
N TYR A 40 -5.78 -11.36 -5.37
CA TYR A 40 -4.77 -11.17 -6.42
C TYR A 40 -5.33 -10.55 -7.70
N GLU A 41 -6.49 -10.98 -8.18
CA GLU A 41 -7.07 -10.46 -9.42
C GLU A 41 -7.52 -9.01 -9.24
N LYS A 42 -8.21 -8.69 -8.13
CA LYS A 42 -8.61 -7.30 -7.84
C LYS A 42 -7.39 -6.40 -7.65
N LYS A 43 -6.33 -6.93 -7.03
CA LYS A 43 -5.08 -6.22 -6.84
C LYS A 43 -4.44 -5.82 -8.18
N GLN A 44 -4.37 -6.72 -9.16
CA GLN A 44 -3.80 -6.38 -10.48
C GLN A 44 -4.61 -5.30 -11.21
N VAL A 45 -5.95 -5.35 -11.12
CA VAL A 45 -6.82 -4.29 -11.68
C VAL A 45 -6.54 -2.94 -11.03
N ILE A 46 -6.41 -2.91 -9.70
CA ILE A 46 -6.11 -1.70 -8.93
C ILE A 46 -4.72 -1.16 -9.29
N ILE A 47 -3.69 -2.00 -9.32
CA ILE A 47 -2.33 -1.61 -9.72
C ILE A 47 -2.36 -0.99 -11.12
N ASN A 48 -2.99 -1.66 -12.10
CA ASN A 48 -3.00 -1.19 -13.47
C ASN A 48 -3.75 0.14 -13.61
N GLY A 49 -4.88 0.32 -12.91
CA GLY A 49 -5.63 1.57 -12.91
C GLY A 49 -4.88 2.72 -12.22
N LEU A 50 -4.28 2.46 -11.06
CA LEU A 50 -3.57 3.47 -10.27
C LEU A 50 -2.20 3.83 -10.85
N SER A 51 -1.53 2.90 -11.55
CA SER A 51 -0.21 3.15 -12.16
C SER A 51 -0.24 4.22 -13.26
N GLN A 52 -1.42 4.54 -13.80
CA GLN A 52 -1.59 5.62 -14.77
C GLN A 52 -1.66 7.01 -14.12
N SER A 53 -1.69 7.08 -12.78
CA SER A 53 -1.77 8.36 -12.07
C SER A 53 -0.39 9.00 -11.88
N ASP A 54 -0.32 10.31 -12.10
CA ASP A 54 0.87 11.10 -11.78
C ASP A 54 0.96 11.57 -10.33
N CYS A 55 -0.07 11.31 -9.52
CA CYS A 55 -0.07 11.67 -8.11
C CYS A 55 1.02 10.88 -7.35
N PRO A 56 1.98 11.55 -6.69
CA PRO A 56 3.04 10.88 -5.94
C PRO A 56 2.51 9.96 -4.83
N ILE A 57 1.39 10.32 -4.22
CA ILE A 57 0.72 9.51 -3.18
C ILE A 57 0.19 8.21 -3.78
N ILE A 58 -0.37 8.26 -4.99
CA ILE A 58 -0.90 7.07 -5.67
C ILE A 58 0.24 6.15 -6.11
N LYS A 59 1.35 6.71 -6.63
CA LYS A 59 2.56 5.94 -6.95
C LYS A 59 3.08 5.20 -5.72
N ASN A 60 3.15 5.86 -4.57
CA ASN A 60 3.57 5.25 -3.32
C ASN A 60 2.64 4.10 -2.84
N ILE A 61 1.33 4.21 -3.06
CA ILE A 61 0.39 3.11 -2.76
C ILE A 61 0.66 1.91 -3.67
N VAL A 62 0.85 2.13 -4.97
CA VAL A 62 1.15 1.07 -5.95
C VAL A 62 2.44 0.34 -5.58
N ASP A 63 3.50 1.05 -5.23
CA ASP A 63 4.78 0.45 -4.85
C ASP A 63 4.64 -0.45 -3.62
N ASN A 64 3.88 -0.03 -2.60
CA ASN A 64 3.63 -0.84 -1.41
C ASN A 64 2.83 -2.12 -1.73
N ILE A 65 1.88 -2.05 -2.67
CA ILE A 65 1.11 -3.23 -3.08
C ILE A 65 2.01 -4.23 -3.84
N LYS A 66 2.94 -3.75 -4.68
CA LYS A 66 3.86 -4.61 -5.44
C LYS A 66 4.85 -5.39 -4.56
N LEU A 67 5.27 -4.82 -3.42
CA LEU A 67 6.11 -5.52 -2.42
C LEU A 67 5.48 -6.84 -1.93
N ILE A 68 4.15 -6.94 -2.00
CA ILE A 68 3.41 -8.14 -1.60
C ILE A 68 3.47 -9.22 -2.69
N ASP A 69 3.51 -8.84 -3.97
CA ASP A 69 3.60 -9.78 -5.10
C ASP A 69 4.99 -10.41 -5.23
N GLU A 70 6.05 -9.63 -5.04
CA GLU A 70 7.44 -10.10 -5.12
C GLU A 70 7.72 -11.26 -4.15
N ASP A 71 7.01 -11.30 -3.02
CA ASP A 71 7.15 -12.31 -1.96
C ASP A 71 6.21 -13.53 -2.12
N GLN A 72 5.29 -13.50 -3.08
CA GLN A 72 4.40 -14.64 -3.41
C GLN A 72 4.85 -15.45 -4.64
N HIS A 73 5.90 -15.00 -5.33
CA HIS A 73 6.48 -15.69 -6.50
C HIS A 73 7.94 -16.14 -6.29
N GLN A 74 8.40 -16.14 -5.04
CA GLN A 74 9.59 -16.86 -4.57
C GLN A 74 9.19 -18.17 -3.90
#